data_AF-A0A8C8HNH0-F1
#
_entry.id   AF-A0A8C8HNH0-F1
#
_cell.length_a   1.000
_cell.length_b   1.000
_cell.length_c   1.000
_cell.angle_alpha   90.00
_cell.angle_beta   90.00
_cell.angle_gamma   90.00
#
_symmetry.space_group_name_H-M   'P 1'
#
loop_
_entity.id
_entity.type
_entity.pdbx_description
1 polymer ?
#
loop_
_entity_poly.entity_id
_entity_poly.type
_entity_poly.pdbx_seq_one_letter_code
_entity_poly.pdbx_strand_id
1 'polypeptide(L)'
;MALSVRSWVANEGGKHLVLVLWLGANTLLFMRTFLMYYCGQQYHYLHQMLGLGLCISRASASVLNLNCSLVLLPMCRSLLTYLRGTHTVRSRKARRLLDKSKTFHVACGVAICVFSVVHVSAHLVNVVNFSVRYSEEFPSLNVARYRGEVRFPGITGILLVLILFLMFTASSYCIRVSNYEIFWYTHNLFIVFYIILIVHVVGDGWRHFRLRRLYFVWVCRELQSFYWFAELLCALHHKLWKENRPDYLNLQLFVSQTDGLQNISEERYRPLSSRLMIGRPRWKLLFEEIGRTNKHKRVGVFCCGPKGISRTLHGLCNSDRYSGTTFEFNKESFS
;
A
#
# COMPACT_ATOMS: atom_id res chain seq x y z
N MET A 1 14.29 35.73 -40.08
CA MET A 1 13.05 36.22 -39.46
C MET A 1 13.06 35.87 -37.98
N ALA A 2 13.43 36.82 -37.11
CA ALA A 2 13.33 36.61 -35.66
C ALA A 2 11.85 36.69 -35.25
N LEU A 3 11.25 35.55 -34.91
CA LEU A 3 9.91 35.52 -34.33
C LEU A 3 9.95 36.35 -33.04
N SER A 4 9.22 37.47 -33.01
CA SER A 4 9.08 38.30 -31.81
C SER A 4 8.67 37.42 -30.62
N VAL A 5 9.41 37.49 -29.51
CA VAL A 5 9.15 36.71 -28.29
C VAL A 5 7.69 36.85 -27.83
N ARG A 6 7.07 38.01 -28.05
CA ARG A 6 5.64 38.25 -27.76
C ARG A 6 4.71 37.39 -28.63
N SER A 7 5.01 37.24 -29.91
CA SER A 7 4.27 36.37 -30.84
C SER A 7 4.40 34.89 -30.46
N TRP A 8 5.62 34.47 -30.10
CA TRP A 8 5.89 33.10 -29.65
C TRP A 8 5.17 32.77 -28.33
N VAL A 9 5.26 33.64 -27.32
CA VAL A 9 4.57 33.45 -26.02
C VAL A 9 3.05 33.44 -26.20
N ALA A 10 2.50 34.28 -27.08
CA ALA A 10 1.05 34.32 -27.35
C ALA A 10 0.51 33.04 -28.00
N ASN A 11 1.32 32.37 -28.84
CA ASN A 11 0.89 31.18 -29.58
C ASN A 11 1.29 29.86 -28.90
N GLU A 12 2.45 29.82 -28.23
CA GLU A 12 3.04 28.60 -27.69
C GLU A 12 3.23 28.61 -26.17
N GLY A 13 3.06 29.76 -25.50
CA GLY A 13 3.27 29.87 -24.06
C GLY A 13 2.33 28.98 -23.23
N GLY A 14 1.09 28.77 -23.67
CA GLY A 14 0.14 27.90 -22.97
C GLY A 14 0.60 26.45 -22.86
N LYS A 15 1.13 25.87 -23.96
CA LYS A 15 1.57 24.46 -23.97
C LYS A 15 2.79 24.28 -23.06
N HIS A 16 3.70 25.24 -23.08
CA HIS A 16 4.90 25.20 -22.26
C HIS A 16 4.56 25.41 -20.79
N LEU A 17 3.56 26.25 -20.46
CA LEU A 17 3.07 26.39 -19.09
C LEU A 17 2.53 25.07 -18.53
N VAL A 18 1.67 24.36 -19.28
CA VAL A 18 1.15 23.06 -18.84
C VAL A 18 2.26 22.03 -18.70
N LEU A 19 3.20 22.00 -19.65
CA LEU A 19 4.36 21.10 -19.59
C LEU A 19 5.25 21.41 -18.39
N VAL A 20 5.52 22.69 -18.10
CA VAL A 20 6.32 23.13 -16.94
C VAL A 20 5.60 22.79 -15.63
N LEU A 21 4.28 22.99 -15.54
CA LEU A 21 3.50 22.60 -14.38
C LEU A 21 3.51 21.08 -14.16
N TRP A 22 3.35 20.30 -15.23
CA TRP A 22 3.44 18.84 -15.17
C TRP A 22 4.84 18.36 -14.79
N LEU A 23 5.90 18.92 -15.38
CA LEU A 23 7.29 18.63 -15.00
C LEU A 23 7.54 19.00 -13.53
N GLY A 24 7.10 20.19 -13.11
CA GLY A 24 7.19 20.64 -11.72
C GLY A 24 6.47 19.71 -10.75
N ALA A 25 5.27 19.23 -11.10
CA ALA A 25 4.53 18.26 -10.30
C ALA A 25 5.27 16.92 -10.18
N ASN A 26 5.84 16.40 -11.28
CA ASN A 26 6.65 15.19 -11.27
C ASN A 26 7.90 15.33 -10.41
N THR A 27 8.65 16.42 -10.58
CA THR A 27 9.85 16.70 -9.78
C THR A 27 9.51 16.88 -8.31
N LEU A 28 8.46 17.64 -7.99
CA LEU A 28 8.02 17.85 -6.61
C LEU A 28 7.60 16.53 -5.96
N LEU A 29 6.83 15.70 -6.67
CA LEU A 29 6.40 14.40 -6.16
C LEU A 29 7.59 13.47 -5.93
N PHE A 30 8.53 13.43 -6.88
CA PHE A 30 9.77 12.66 -6.74
C PHE A 30 10.56 13.12 -5.52
N MET A 31 10.84 14.42 -5.40
CA MET A 31 11.64 14.97 -4.31
C MET A 31 10.96 14.82 -2.95
N ARG A 32 9.65 15.06 -2.88
CA ARG A 32 8.88 14.89 -1.63
C ARG A 32 8.93 13.44 -1.15
N THR A 33 8.68 12.47 -2.05
CA THR A 33 8.74 11.06 -1.69
C THR A 33 10.17 10.64 -1.35
N PHE A 34 11.17 11.08 -2.12
CA PHE A 34 12.57 10.79 -1.84
C PHE A 34 12.99 11.27 -0.44
N LEU A 35 12.70 12.53 -0.10
CA LEU A 35 13.00 13.13 1.20
C LEU A 35 12.23 12.44 2.33
N MET A 36 10.98 12.01 2.09
CA MET A 36 10.19 11.27 3.08
C MET A 36 10.86 9.96 3.48
N TYR A 37 11.40 9.21 2.51
CA TYR A 37 12.08 7.93 2.77
C TYR A 37 13.54 8.10 3.22
N TYR A 38 14.18 9.23 2.89
CA TYR A 38 15.55 9.53 3.30
C TYR A 38 15.63 10.10 4.73
N CYS A 39 14.82 11.11 5.07
CA CYS A 39 14.84 11.79 6.37
C CYS A 39 13.82 11.25 7.38
N GLY A 40 12.86 10.43 6.95
CA GLY A 40 11.77 9.96 7.82
C GLY A 40 12.26 8.99 8.90
N GLN A 41 12.13 9.37 10.17
CA GLN A 41 12.49 8.54 11.34
C GLN A 41 11.85 7.14 11.31
N GLN A 42 10.60 7.04 10.81
CA GLN A 42 9.88 5.78 10.65
C GLN A 42 10.51 4.80 9.63
N TYR A 43 11.35 5.28 8.71
CA TYR A 43 12.00 4.50 7.67
C TYR A 43 13.51 4.34 7.88
N HIS A 44 14.05 4.84 8.99
CA HIS A 44 15.49 4.88 9.27
C HIS A 44 16.18 3.51 9.10
N TYR A 45 15.62 2.47 9.73
CA TYR A 45 16.16 1.11 9.63
C TYR A 45 16.04 0.52 8.22
N LEU A 46 14.93 0.80 7.53
CA LEU A 46 14.72 0.31 6.16
C LEU A 46 15.70 1.00 5.18
N HIS A 47 15.98 2.29 5.39
CA HIS A 47 16.98 3.02 4.64
C HIS A 47 18.40 2.54 4.96
N GLN A 48 18.74 2.21 6.21
CA GLN A 48 20.04 1.62 6.54
C GLN A 48 20.26 0.26 5.85
N MET A 49 19.20 -0.54 5.66
CA MET A 49 19.31 -1.85 5.00
C MET A 49 19.37 -1.75 3.47
N LEU A 50 18.47 -0.98 2.85
CA LEU A 50 18.36 -0.90 1.39
C LEU A 50 19.17 0.25 0.75
N GLY A 51 19.56 1.25 1.55
CA GLY A 51 20.25 2.45 1.09
C GLY A 51 19.39 3.34 0.19
N LEU A 52 20.08 4.05 -0.72
CA LEU A 52 19.46 5.00 -1.66
C LEU A 52 18.51 4.32 -2.65
N GLY A 53 18.69 3.03 -2.94
CA GLY A 53 17.83 2.29 -3.87
C GLY A 53 16.36 2.27 -3.43
N LEU A 54 16.08 2.26 -2.12
CA LEU A 54 14.71 2.32 -1.60
C LEU A 54 14.06 3.66 -1.91
N CYS A 55 14.77 4.75 -1.61
CA CYS A 55 14.28 6.11 -1.83
C CYS A 55 13.98 6.34 -3.31
N ILE A 56 14.90 5.91 -4.20
CA ILE A 56 14.74 6.06 -5.66
C ILE A 56 13.61 5.17 -6.19
N SER A 57 13.50 3.91 -5.74
CA SER A 57 12.42 3.00 -6.14
C SER A 57 11.04 3.55 -5.75
N ARG A 58 10.87 4.09 -4.53
CA ARG A 58 9.59 4.65 -4.06
C ARG A 58 9.25 6.00 -4.70
N ALA A 59 10.25 6.85 -4.91
CA ALA A 59 10.07 8.12 -5.59
C ALA A 59 9.69 7.93 -7.07
N SER A 60 10.40 7.07 -7.79
CA SER A 60 10.08 6.70 -9.18
C SER A 60 8.71 6.03 -9.30
N ALA A 61 8.33 5.14 -8.38
CA ALA A 61 6.99 4.54 -8.36
C ALA A 61 5.87 5.59 -8.21
N SER A 62 6.08 6.60 -7.36
CA SER A 62 5.10 7.68 -7.16
C SER A 62 4.90 8.49 -8.45
N VAL A 63 6.00 8.79 -9.15
CA VAL A 63 5.99 9.48 -10.45
C VAL A 63 5.33 8.62 -11.53
N LEU A 64 5.62 7.31 -11.57
CA LEU A 64 4.99 6.37 -12.48
C LEU A 64 3.47 6.31 -12.27
N ASN A 65 3.02 6.20 -11.02
CA ASN A 65 1.60 6.19 -10.68
C ASN A 65 0.89 7.45 -11.19
N LEU A 66 1.49 8.63 -10.98
CA LEU A 66 0.94 9.88 -11.51
C LEU A 66 0.84 9.87 -13.03
N ASN A 67 1.92 9.53 -13.75
CA ASN A 67 1.92 9.56 -15.21
C ASN A 67 1.00 8.49 -15.82
N CYS A 68 0.92 7.30 -15.24
CA CYS A 68 -0.03 6.27 -15.64
C CYS A 68 -1.47 6.77 -15.42
N SER A 69 -1.81 7.44 -14.31
CA SER A 69 -3.16 8.02 -14.18
C SER A 69 -3.45 9.11 -15.22
N LEU A 70 -2.45 9.92 -15.59
CA LEU A 70 -2.62 11.05 -16.50
C LEU A 70 -2.59 10.68 -17.99
N VAL A 71 -1.96 9.57 -18.40
CA VAL A 71 -1.74 9.23 -19.83
C VAL A 71 -3.03 8.90 -20.59
N LEU A 72 -4.07 8.44 -19.88
CA LEU A 72 -5.38 8.10 -20.48
C LEU A 72 -6.28 9.33 -20.68
N LEU A 73 -6.22 10.31 -19.78
CA LEU A 73 -7.01 11.55 -19.84
C LEU A 73 -6.97 12.26 -21.21
N PRO A 74 -5.80 12.47 -21.86
CA PRO A 74 -5.73 13.11 -23.17
C PRO A 74 -6.34 12.28 -24.32
N MET A 75 -6.65 11.00 -24.10
CA MET A 75 -7.28 10.10 -25.07
C MET A 75 -8.78 9.93 -24.87
N CYS A 76 -9.35 10.43 -23.75
CA CYS A 76 -10.79 10.43 -23.48
C CYS A 76 -11.52 11.49 -24.32
N ARG A 77 -11.70 11.25 -25.62
CA ARG A 77 -12.26 12.22 -26.58
C ARG A 77 -13.62 12.79 -26.17
N SER A 78 -14.52 11.97 -25.61
CA SER A 78 -15.84 12.42 -25.13
C SER A 78 -15.73 13.40 -23.96
N LEU A 79 -14.83 13.12 -23.00
CA LEU A 79 -14.54 14.02 -21.89
C LEU A 79 -13.93 15.33 -22.38
N LEU A 80 -12.97 15.27 -23.31
CA LEU A 80 -12.36 16.47 -23.91
C LEU A 80 -13.39 17.31 -24.67
N THR A 81 -14.35 16.67 -25.33
CA THR A 81 -15.45 17.34 -26.06
C THR A 81 -16.44 17.97 -25.10
N TYR A 82 -16.78 17.30 -24.00
CA TYR A 82 -17.60 17.86 -22.93
C TYR A 82 -16.93 19.07 -22.26
N LEU A 83 -15.65 18.96 -21.89
CA LEU A 83 -14.86 20.06 -21.31
C LEU A 83 -14.70 21.24 -22.26
N ARG A 84 -14.80 21.01 -23.58
CA ARG A 84 -14.79 22.09 -24.59
C ARG A 84 -16.09 22.89 -24.59
N GLY A 85 -17.21 22.25 -24.26
CA GLY A 85 -18.56 22.84 -24.26
C GLY A 85 -18.96 23.52 -22.93
N THR A 86 -18.24 23.27 -21.84
CA THR A 86 -18.55 23.88 -20.54
C THR A 86 -18.13 25.36 -20.46
N HIS A 87 -19.03 26.18 -19.89
CA HIS A 87 -18.89 27.65 -19.76
C HIS A 87 -17.67 28.10 -18.92
N THR A 88 -17.04 27.19 -18.18
CA THR A 88 -15.81 27.41 -17.38
C THR A 88 -14.55 27.57 -18.23
N VAL A 89 -14.53 27.09 -19.48
CA VAL A 89 -13.41 27.25 -20.41
C VAL A 89 -13.61 28.51 -21.27
N ARG A 90 -13.79 29.66 -20.60
CA ARG A 90 -14.02 30.96 -21.28
C ARG A 90 -12.77 31.48 -22.01
N SER A 91 -11.59 30.95 -21.69
CA SER A 91 -10.32 31.36 -22.29
C SER A 91 -10.00 30.59 -23.57
N ARG A 92 -9.87 31.30 -24.70
CA ARG A 92 -9.35 30.76 -25.99
C ARG A 92 -8.03 29.98 -25.82
N LYS A 93 -7.23 30.29 -24.78
CA LYS A 93 -5.98 29.59 -24.47
C LYS A 93 -6.20 28.16 -23.96
N ALA A 94 -7.22 27.93 -23.13
CA ALA A 94 -7.52 26.62 -22.57
C ALA A 94 -8.09 25.65 -23.63
N ARG A 95 -8.86 26.17 -24.60
CA ARG A 95 -9.32 25.40 -25.77
C ARG A 95 -8.16 24.93 -26.66
N ARG A 96 -7.19 25.81 -26.95
CA ARG A 96 -5.97 25.46 -27.70
C ARG A 96 -5.08 24.43 -26.97
N LEU A 97 -5.15 24.39 -25.64
CA LEU A 97 -4.43 23.39 -24.84
C LEU A 97 -5.06 22.00 -24.95
N LEU A 98 -6.40 21.94 -24.94
CA LEU A 98 -7.16 20.70 -25.20
C LEU A 98 -6.88 20.16 -26.61
N ASP A 99 -6.71 21.03 -27.62
CA ASP A 99 -6.40 20.63 -29.00
C ASP A 99 -5.02 19.95 -29.15
N LYS A 100 -4.09 20.16 -28.21
CA LYS A 100 -2.76 19.52 -28.19
C LYS A 100 -2.66 18.33 -27.21
N SER A 101 -3.79 17.75 -26.79
CA SER A 101 -3.83 16.63 -25.82
C SER A 101 -2.97 15.43 -26.25
N LYS A 102 -2.90 15.13 -27.56
CA LYS A 102 -2.06 14.03 -28.09
C LYS A 102 -0.58 14.23 -27.79
N THR A 103 -0.06 15.45 -27.88
CA THR A 103 1.34 15.74 -27.56
C THR A 103 1.61 15.52 -26.07
N PHE A 104 0.65 15.84 -25.21
CA PHE A 104 0.73 15.56 -23.78
C PHE A 104 0.71 14.06 -23.48
N HIS A 105 -0.13 13.27 -24.15
CA HIS A 105 -0.11 11.80 -24.05
C HIS A 105 1.27 11.23 -24.37
N VAL A 106 1.89 11.67 -25.48
CA VAL A 106 3.22 11.20 -25.89
C VAL A 106 4.27 11.60 -24.85
N ALA A 107 4.21 12.83 -24.32
CA ALA A 107 5.11 13.28 -23.25
C ALA A 107 4.99 12.41 -21.98
N CYS A 108 3.77 12.09 -21.55
CA CYS A 108 3.53 11.16 -20.44
C CYS A 108 4.08 9.76 -20.75
N GLY A 109 3.88 9.24 -21.97
CA GLY A 109 4.39 7.94 -22.39
C GLY A 109 5.93 7.85 -22.32
N VAL A 110 6.62 8.90 -22.78
CA VAL A 110 8.09 8.98 -22.67
C VAL A 110 8.53 9.03 -21.21
N ALA A 111 7.85 9.83 -20.37
CA ALA A 111 8.16 9.89 -18.94
C ALA A 111 7.97 8.53 -18.25
N ILE A 112 6.88 7.81 -18.56
CA ILE A 112 6.65 6.45 -18.04
C ILE A 112 7.83 5.56 -18.40
N CYS A 113 8.27 5.55 -19.65
CA CYS A 113 9.41 4.72 -20.08
C CYS A 113 10.70 5.06 -19.31
N VAL A 114 11.04 6.35 -19.18
CA VAL A 114 12.25 6.79 -18.47
C VAL A 114 12.18 6.40 -16.98
N PHE A 115 11.07 6.71 -16.31
CA PHE A 115 10.93 6.40 -14.88
C PHE A 115 10.77 4.90 -14.62
N SER A 116 10.27 4.10 -15.58
CA SER A 116 10.25 2.64 -15.49
C SER A 116 11.67 2.06 -15.46
N VAL A 117 12.57 2.57 -16.30
CA VAL A 117 13.99 2.15 -16.28
C VAL A 117 14.64 2.52 -14.94
N VAL A 118 14.42 3.75 -14.45
CA VAL A 118 14.91 4.19 -13.13
C VAL A 118 14.35 3.32 -12.00
N HIS A 119 13.06 2.99 -12.07
CA HIS A 119 12.39 2.18 -11.06
C HIS A 119 12.94 0.74 -11.02
N VAL A 120 13.06 0.08 -12.17
CA VAL A 120 13.59 -1.28 -12.27
C VAL A 120 15.05 -1.35 -11.83
N SER A 121 15.88 -0.39 -12.26
CA SER A 121 17.29 -0.33 -11.83
C SER A 121 17.41 -0.11 -10.31
N ALA A 122 16.58 0.75 -9.71
CA ALA A 122 16.54 0.92 -8.27
C ALA A 122 16.09 -0.36 -7.53
N HIS A 123 15.13 -1.12 -8.09
CA HIS A 123 14.75 -2.43 -7.57
C HIS A 123 15.89 -3.45 -7.66
N LEU A 124 16.65 -3.46 -8.75
CA LEU A 124 17.81 -4.34 -8.90
C LEU A 124 18.89 -4.02 -7.86
N VAL A 125 19.21 -2.73 -7.66
CA VAL A 125 20.13 -2.27 -6.61
C VAL A 125 19.64 -2.68 -5.23
N ASN A 126 18.34 -2.57 -4.96
CA ASN A 126 17.74 -3.00 -3.70
C ASN A 126 17.93 -4.51 -3.47
N VAL A 127 17.71 -5.34 -4.50
CA VAL A 127 17.92 -6.79 -4.41
C VAL A 127 19.38 -7.12 -4.11
N VAL A 128 20.32 -6.45 -4.77
CA VAL A 128 21.76 -6.62 -4.51
C VAL A 128 22.10 -6.19 -3.08
N ASN A 129 21.63 -5.03 -2.63
CA ASN A 129 21.86 -4.53 -1.28
C ASN A 129 21.27 -5.48 -0.21
N PHE A 130 20.11 -6.08 -0.46
CA PHE A 130 19.53 -7.11 0.40
C PHE A 130 20.43 -8.37 0.50
N SER A 131 21.02 -8.80 -0.61
CA SER A 131 21.91 -9.97 -0.63
C SER A 131 23.22 -9.71 0.13
N VAL A 132 23.80 -8.53 -0.06
CA VAL A 132 25.10 -8.16 0.54
C VAL A 132 24.97 -7.85 2.03
N ARG A 133 23.89 -7.18 2.45
CA ARG A 133 23.65 -6.76 3.86
C ARG A 133 22.78 -7.74 4.65
N TYR A 134 22.71 -9.00 4.21
CA TYR A 134 22.03 -10.07 4.93
C TYR A 134 22.71 -10.32 6.28
N SER A 135 21.97 -10.15 7.39
CA SER A 135 22.46 -10.41 8.75
C SER A 135 21.84 -11.71 9.27
N GLU A 136 22.68 -12.67 9.64
CA GLU A 136 22.23 -13.94 10.26
C GLU A 136 21.72 -13.76 11.69
N GLU A 137 22.06 -12.66 12.36
CA GLU A 137 21.63 -12.38 13.74
C GLU A 137 20.14 -11.96 13.83
N PHE A 138 19.55 -11.42 12.75
CA PHE A 138 18.16 -10.93 12.75
C PHE A 138 17.34 -11.45 11.56
N PRO A 139 17.01 -12.75 11.50
CA PRO A 139 16.28 -13.37 10.38
C PRO A 139 14.86 -12.80 10.18
N SER A 140 14.28 -12.14 11.19
CA SER A 140 12.94 -11.53 11.11
C SER A 140 12.91 -10.17 10.38
N LEU A 141 14.07 -9.51 10.21
CA LEU A 141 14.19 -8.33 9.33
C LEU A 141 14.50 -8.71 7.88
N ASN A 142 15.03 -9.91 7.65
CA ASN A 142 15.38 -10.38 6.32
C ASN A 142 14.11 -10.80 5.55
N VAL A 143 13.95 -10.24 4.35
CA VAL A 143 12.87 -10.64 3.42
C VAL A 143 13.26 -11.89 2.63
N ALA A 144 14.57 -12.17 2.53
CA ALA A 144 15.18 -13.35 1.92
C ALA A 144 15.37 -14.47 2.97
N ARG A 145 15.19 -15.73 2.55
CA ARG A 145 15.26 -16.94 3.38
C ARG A 145 16.69 -17.42 3.60
N TYR A 146 17.63 -17.04 2.73
CA TYR A 146 19.07 -17.30 2.84
C TYR A 146 19.86 -16.23 2.05
N ARG A 147 21.17 -16.14 2.32
CA ARG A 147 22.07 -15.19 1.66
C ARG A 147 22.17 -15.49 0.16
N GLY A 148 21.81 -14.53 -0.69
CA GLY A 148 21.74 -14.73 -2.14
C GLY A 148 20.40 -15.26 -2.68
N GLU A 149 19.36 -15.45 -1.85
CA GLU A 149 18.03 -15.80 -2.35
C GLU A 149 17.46 -14.64 -3.18
N VAL A 150 17.44 -14.80 -4.50
CA VAL A 150 16.67 -13.96 -5.41
C VAL A 150 15.22 -14.44 -5.36
N ARG A 151 14.45 -13.96 -4.37
CA ARG A 151 12.99 -14.12 -4.43
C ARG A 151 12.51 -13.39 -5.70
N PHE A 152 11.39 -13.82 -6.28
CA PHE A 152 10.77 -13.18 -7.44
C PHE A 152 9.68 -12.12 -7.06
N PRO A 153 9.91 -11.09 -6.22
CA PRO A 153 9.06 -9.90 -6.30
C PRO A 153 9.47 -9.17 -7.59
N GLY A 154 8.81 -9.51 -8.69
CA GLY A 154 9.21 -8.96 -9.97
C GLY A 154 8.53 -9.56 -11.20
N ILE A 155 7.84 -10.70 -11.13
CA ILE A 155 7.20 -11.28 -12.32
C ILE A 155 6.18 -10.31 -12.92
N THR A 156 5.36 -9.67 -12.08
CA THR A 156 4.42 -8.62 -12.52
C THR A 156 5.16 -7.41 -13.10
N GLY A 157 6.28 -6.99 -12.48
CA GLY A 157 7.12 -5.89 -12.98
C GLY A 157 7.81 -6.20 -14.32
N ILE A 158 8.36 -7.40 -14.48
CA ILE A 158 8.99 -7.89 -15.73
C ILE A 158 7.96 -7.92 -16.85
N LEU A 159 6.76 -8.44 -16.57
CA LEU A 159 5.66 -8.47 -17.54
C LEU A 159 5.21 -7.05 -17.93
N LEU A 160 5.12 -6.12 -16.96
CA LEU A 160 4.82 -4.72 -17.22
C LEU A 160 5.87 -4.04 -18.10
N VAL A 161 7.17 -4.27 -17.82
CA VAL A 161 8.27 -3.72 -18.62
C VAL A 161 8.27 -4.29 -20.03
N LEU A 162 8.01 -5.60 -20.19
CA LEU A 162 7.92 -6.24 -21.49
C LEU A 162 6.77 -5.65 -22.32
N ILE A 163 5.58 -5.53 -21.73
CA ILE A 163 4.41 -4.94 -22.41
C ILE A 163 4.68 -3.48 -22.77
N LEU A 164 5.27 -2.70 -21.85
CA LEU A 164 5.62 -1.31 -22.08
C LEU A 164 6.64 -1.16 -23.22
N PHE A 165 7.64 -2.03 -23.28
CA PHE A 165 8.63 -2.06 -24.35
C PHE A 165 7.98 -2.34 -25.71
N LEU A 166 7.09 -3.34 -25.79
CA LEU A 166 6.35 -3.66 -27.02
C LEU A 166 5.46 -2.48 -27.46
N MET A 167 4.72 -1.88 -26.53
CA MET A 167 3.87 -0.72 -26.83
C MET A 167 4.68 0.48 -27.30
N PHE A 168 5.81 0.79 -26.64
CA PHE A 168 6.64 1.95 -26.98
C PHE A 168 7.33 1.79 -28.33
N THR A 169 7.91 0.61 -28.59
CA THR A 169 8.58 0.32 -29.87
C THR A 169 7.61 0.38 -31.02
N ALA A 170 6.45 -0.28 -30.92
CA ALA A 170 5.43 -0.24 -31.96
C ALA A 170 4.78 1.16 -32.15
N SER A 171 4.81 2.00 -31.12
CA SER A 171 4.35 3.40 -31.19
C SER A 171 5.39 4.36 -31.80
N SER A 172 6.59 3.88 -32.11
CA SER A 172 7.63 4.67 -32.78
C SER A 172 7.18 5.17 -34.16
N TYR A 173 7.74 6.30 -34.59
CA TYR A 173 7.39 6.89 -35.88
C TYR A 173 7.64 5.92 -37.04
N CYS A 174 8.78 5.22 -37.04
CA CYS A 174 9.17 4.29 -38.09
C CYS A 174 8.15 3.15 -38.26
N ILE A 175 7.76 2.50 -37.15
CA ILE A 175 6.82 1.36 -37.21
C ILE A 175 5.42 1.82 -37.56
N ARG A 176 4.96 2.94 -36.97
CA ARG A 176 3.60 3.44 -37.22
C ARG A 176 3.37 3.91 -38.66
N VAL A 177 4.40 4.40 -39.34
CA VAL A 177 4.34 4.79 -40.76
C VAL A 177 4.47 3.55 -41.67
N SER A 178 5.27 2.56 -41.27
CA SER A 178 5.45 1.34 -42.05
C SER A 178 4.23 0.42 -42.01
N ASN A 179 3.65 0.19 -40.83
CA ASN A 179 2.47 -0.65 -40.66
C ASN A 179 1.63 -0.19 -39.46
N TYR A 180 0.49 0.43 -39.76
CA TYR A 180 -0.40 0.97 -38.74
C TYR A 180 -1.11 -0.12 -37.92
N GLU A 181 -1.36 -1.30 -38.49
CA GLU A 181 -2.01 -2.41 -37.79
C GLU A 181 -1.17 -2.90 -36.61
N ILE A 182 0.15 -3.01 -36.80
CA ILE A 182 1.08 -3.39 -35.72
C ILE A 182 0.96 -2.40 -34.56
N PHE A 183 0.97 -1.10 -34.86
CA PHE A 183 0.75 -0.07 -33.84
C PHE A 183 -0.59 -0.27 -33.13
N TRP A 184 -1.69 -0.46 -33.88
CA TRP A 184 -3.03 -0.55 -33.29
C TRP A 184 -3.18 -1.77 -32.36
N TYR A 185 -2.80 -2.97 -32.82
CA TYR A 185 -2.91 -4.20 -32.02
C TYR A 185 -2.00 -4.18 -30.79
N THR A 186 -0.74 -3.75 -30.94
CA THR A 186 0.20 -3.70 -29.82
C THR A 186 -0.15 -2.61 -28.81
N HIS A 187 -0.66 -1.45 -29.26
CA HIS A 187 -1.02 -0.37 -28.35
C HIS A 187 -2.23 -0.75 -27.48
N ASN A 188 -3.17 -1.58 -27.97
CA ASN A 188 -4.29 -2.14 -27.20
C ASN A 188 -3.86 -3.03 -26.01
N LEU A 189 -2.60 -3.45 -25.95
CA LEU A 189 -2.04 -4.10 -24.75
C LEU A 189 -2.09 -3.19 -23.51
N PHE A 190 -2.40 -1.89 -23.65
CA PHE A 190 -2.65 -1.00 -22.52
C PHE A 190 -3.69 -1.58 -21.54
N ILE A 191 -4.71 -2.31 -22.02
CA ILE A 191 -5.74 -2.92 -21.15
C ILE A 191 -5.08 -3.94 -20.22
N VAL A 192 -4.28 -4.85 -20.78
CA VAL A 192 -3.55 -5.87 -20.03
C VAL A 192 -2.52 -5.21 -19.11
N PHE A 193 -1.83 -4.18 -19.59
CA PHE A 193 -0.90 -3.39 -18.78
C PHE A 193 -1.57 -2.81 -17.54
N TYR A 194 -2.76 -2.20 -17.63
CA TYR A 194 -3.47 -1.65 -16.47
C TYR A 194 -3.95 -2.72 -15.50
N ILE A 195 -4.42 -3.87 -15.99
CA ILE A 195 -4.81 -4.99 -15.10
C ILE A 195 -3.61 -5.44 -14.27
N ILE A 196 -2.46 -5.67 -14.91
CA ILE A 196 -1.23 -6.08 -14.21
C ILE A 196 -0.71 -4.94 -13.33
N LEU A 197 -0.82 -3.69 -13.74
CA LEU A 197 -0.39 -2.52 -12.97
C LEU A 197 -1.18 -2.41 -11.65
N ILE A 198 -2.51 -2.60 -11.71
CA ILE A 198 -3.34 -2.65 -10.50
C ILE A 198 -2.85 -3.79 -9.61
N VAL A 199 -2.71 -5.01 -10.14
CA VAL A 199 -2.21 -6.16 -9.35
C VAL A 199 -0.82 -5.90 -8.76
N HIS A 200 0.05 -5.22 -9.50
CA HIS A 200 1.41 -4.87 -9.06
C HIS A 200 1.38 -3.86 -7.90
N VAL A 201 0.68 -2.74 -8.06
CA VAL A 201 0.55 -1.69 -7.02
C VAL A 201 -0.18 -2.22 -5.78
N VAL A 202 -1.27 -2.94 -6.00
CA VAL A 202 -2.11 -3.50 -4.96
C VAL A 202 -1.36 -4.61 -4.22
N GLY A 203 -0.71 -5.52 -4.93
CA GLY A 203 0.12 -6.59 -4.36
C GLY A 203 1.27 -6.08 -3.50
N ASP A 204 1.87 -4.94 -3.85
CA ASP A 204 2.86 -4.26 -3.01
C ASP A 204 2.22 -3.57 -1.80
N GLY A 205 1.01 -3.02 -1.95
CA GLY A 205 0.24 -2.34 -0.90
C GLY A 205 -0.30 -3.26 0.20
N TRP A 206 -0.81 -4.46 -0.13
CA TRP A 206 -1.36 -5.40 0.87
C TRP A 206 -0.30 -5.95 1.83
N ARG A 207 0.98 -5.93 1.44
CA ARG A 207 2.09 -6.33 2.35
C ARG A 207 2.32 -5.35 3.49
N HIS A 208 1.74 -4.14 3.43
CA HIS A 208 1.88 -3.13 4.49
C HIS A 208 0.86 -3.26 5.62
N PHE A 209 -0.23 -4.00 5.43
CA PHE A 209 -1.09 -4.48 6.53
C PHE A 209 -0.59 -5.81 7.08
N ARG A 210 0.71 -5.90 7.37
CA ARG A 210 1.21 -7.00 8.21
C ARG A 210 0.76 -6.71 9.63
N LEU A 211 -0.36 -7.33 10.01
CA LEU A 211 -0.77 -7.48 11.40
C LEU A 211 0.45 -7.95 12.19
N ARG A 212 1.02 -7.10 13.03
CA ARG A 212 2.20 -7.46 13.85
C ARG A 212 1.80 -8.15 15.13
N ARG A 213 0.62 -7.82 15.63
CA ARG A 213 0.04 -8.34 16.87
C ARG A 213 -1.47 -8.37 16.77
N LEU A 214 -2.05 -9.48 17.22
CA LEU A 214 -3.48 -9.68 17.37
C LEU A 214 -3.79 -9.84 18.85
N TYR A 215 -4.67 -8.99 19.38
CA TYR A 215 -5.24 -9.15 20.72
C TYR A 215 -6.64 -9.73 20.55
N PHE A 216 -6.83 -10.99 20.94
CA PHE A 216 -8.10 -11.68 20.84
C PHE A 216 -8.71 -11.82 22.24
N VAL A 217 -9.77 -11.05 22.49
CA VAL A 217 -10.51 -11.07 23.76
C VAL A 217 -11.86 -11.70 23.52
N TRP A 218 -12.12 -12.84 24.16
CA TRP A 218 -13.37 -13.55 24.01
C TRP A 218 -14.10 -13.66 25.35
N VAL A 219 -15.30 -13.12 25.41
CA VAL A 219 -16.15 -13.10 26.61
C VAL A 219 -17.38 -13.97 26.39
N CYS A 220 -17.56 -15.00 27.22
CA CYS A 220 -18.73 -15.87 27.22
C CYS A 220 -19.34 -15.98 28.61
N ARG A 221 -20.60 -16.40 28.67
CA ARG A 221 -21.28 -16.69 29.93
C ARG A 221 -20.86 -18.02 30.52
N GLU A 222 -20.83 -19.04 29.68
CA GLU A 222 -20.54 -20.42 30.03
C GLU A 222 -19.21 -20.86 29.41
N LEU A 223 -18.53 -21.77 30.08
CA LEU A 223 -17.26 -22.31 29.58
C LEU A 223 -17.45 -23.21 28.36
N GLN A 224 -18.59 -23.91 28.27
CA GLN A 224 -18.89 -24.82 27.17
C GLN A 224 -18.81 -24.12 25.80
N SER A 225 -19.11 -22.82 25.76
CA SER A 225 -19.07 -22.01 24.54
C SER A 225 -17.67 -21.88 23.91
N PHE A 226 -16.60 -22.17 24.65
CA PHE A 226 -15.24 -22.10 24.13
C PHE A 226 -14.79 -23.40 23.44
N TYR A 227 -15.32 -24.57 23.80
CA TYR A 227 -14.75 -25.85 23.38
C TYR A 227 -14.72 -26.05 21.88
N TRP A 228 -15.78 -25.65 21.16
CA TRP A 228 -15.86 -25.87 19.71
C TRP A 228 -14.77 -25.13 18.92
N PHE A 229 -14.20 -24.06 19.47
CA PHE A 229 -13.13 -23.26 18.85
C PHE A 229 -11.78 -23.43 19.57
N ALA A 230 -11.76 -24.07 20.74
CA ALA A 230 -10.57 -24.25 21.57
C ALA A 230 -9.47 -25.05 20.85
N GLU A 231 -9.85 -26.09 20.08
CA GLU A 231 -8.90 -26.89 19.30
C GLU A 231 -8.15 -26.06 18.25
N LEU A 232 -8.88 -25.20 17.52
CA LEU A 232 -8.29 -24.30 16.53
C LEU A 232 -7.35 -23.28 17.19
N LEU A 233 -7.76 -22.70 18.32
CA LEU A 233 -6.93 -21.76 19.08
C LEU A 233 -5.65 -22.42 19.61
N CYS A 234 -5.74 -23.64 20.14
CA CYS A 234 -4.60 -24.45 20.56
C CYS A 234 -3.64 -24.71 19.40
N ALA A 235 -4.16 -25.18 18.26
CA ALA A 235 -3.37 -25.48 17.07
C ALA A 235 -2.66 -24.24 16.53
N LEU A 236 -3.35 -23.10 16.48
CA LEU A 236 -2.79 -21.82 16.06
C LEU A 236 -1.70 -21.35 17.04
N HIS A 237 -1.94 -21.45 18.35
CA HIS A 237 -0.97 -21.09 19.37
C HIS A 237 0.31 -21.93 19.23
N HIS A 238 0.18 -23.26 19.14
CA HIS A 238 1.31 -24.17 18.97
C HIS A 238 2.09 -23.88 17.69
N LYS A 239 1.41 -23.60 16.58
CA LYS A 239 2.04 -23.22 15.31
C LYS A 239 2.85 -21.93 15.46
N LEU A 240 2.30 -20.90 16.11
CA LEU A 240 3.00 -19.62 16.34
C LEU A 240 4.22 -19.80 17.23
N TRP A 241 4.16 -20.67 18.24
CA TRP A 241 5.31 -21.04 19.06
C TRP A 241 6.40 -21.76 18.25
N LYS A 242 6.03 -22.73 17.41
CA LYS A 242 6.97 -23.45 16.54
C LYS A 242 7.66 -22.53 15.54
N GLU A 243 6.95 -21.50 15.07
CA GLU A 243 7.49 -20.46 14.19
C GLU A 243 8.26 -19.35 14.94
N ASN A 244 8.49 -19.48 16.24
CA ASN A 244 9.15 -18.50 17.11
C ASN A 244 8.49 -17.09 17.06
N ARG A 245 7.16 -17.05 16.98
CA ARG A 245 6.33 -15.84 17.00
C ARG A 245 5.24 -15.88 18.08
N PRO A 246 5.57 -16.16 19.36
CA PRO A 246 4.57 -16.29 20.43
C PRO A 246 3.81 -14.98 20.71
N ASP A 247 4.45 -13.84 20.44
CA ASP A 247 3.89 -12.50 20.62
C ASP A 247 2.82 -12.10 19.59
N TYR A 248 2.67 -12.87 18.52
CA TYR A 248 1.77 -12.53 17.42
C TYR A 248 0.29 -12.59 17.83
N LEU A 249 -0.07 -13.53 18.72
CA LEU A 249 -1.43 -13.73 19.21
C LEU A 249 -1.46 -13.64 20.74
N ASN A 250 -2.05 -12.58 21.27
CA ASN A 250 -2.35 -12.45 22.69
C ASN A 250 -3.82 -12.82 22.93
N LEU A 251 -4.04 -14.01 23.50
CA LEU A 251 -5.36 -14.54 23.80
C LEU A 251 -5.73 -14.26 25.26
N GLN A 252 -6.93 -13.72 25.48
CA GLN A 252 -7.55 -13.56 26.80
C GLN A 252 -9.01 -14.04 26.74
N LEU A 253 -9.35 -15.03 27.58
CA LEU A 253 -10.68 -15.62 27.63
C LEU A 253 -11.35 -15.20 28.94
N PHE A 254 -12.62 -14.83 28.89
CA PHE A 254 -13.38 -14.39 30.06
C PHE A 254 -14.70 -15.16 30.18
N VAL A 255 -14.93 -15.74 31.36
CA VAL A 255 -16.17 -16.44 31.72
C VAL A 255 -16.91 -15.63 32.78
N SER A 256 -18.14 -15.22 32.50
CA SER A 256 -18.90 -14.36 33.40
C SER A 256 -19.82 -15.06 34.41
N GLN A 257 -20.15 -16.35 34.23
CA GLN A 257 -20.91 -17.15 35.21
C GLN A 257 -20.05 -18.30 35.75
N THR A 258 -20.11 -18.53 37.06
CA THR A 258 -19.27 -19.51 37.77
C THR A 258 -20.04 -20.70 38.34
N ASP A 259 -21.35 -20.78 38.09
CA ASP A 259 -22.17 -21.86 38.62
C ASP A 259 -21.75 -23.19 37.99
N GLY A 260 -21.22 -24.09 38.83
CA GLY A 260 -20.83 -25.43 38.43
C GLY A 260 -19.42 -25.57 37.83
N LEU A 261 -18.42 -24.85 38.36
CA LEU A 261 -16.99 -25.05 38.04
C LEU A 261 -16.43 -26.40 38.57
N GLN A 262 -17.20 -27.49 38.46
CA GLN A 262 -16.77 -28.84 38.76
C GLN A 262 -16.33 -29.52 37.46
N ASN A 263 -15.06 -29.93 37.41
CA ASN A 263 -14.41 -30.78 36.42
C ASN A 263 -14.39 -30.27 34.98
N ILE A 264 -13.43 -29.38 34.71
CA ILE A 264 -12.88 -29.25 33.36
C ILE A 264 -11.60 -30.06 33.33
N SER A 265 -11.55 -31.06 32.44
CA SER A 265 -10.33 -31.83 32.15
C SER A 265 -9.25 -30.86 31.65
N GLU A 266 -8.42 -30.40 32.59
CA GLU A 266 -7.39 -29.36 32.41
C GLU A 266 -6.25 -29.76 31.47
N GLU A 267 -6.08 -31.05 31.16
CA GLU A 267 -4.91 -31.53 30.43
C GLU A 267 -4.96 -31.21 28.92
N ARG A 268 -6.14 -31.28 28.28
CA ARG A 268 -6.25 -31.14 26.81
C ARG A 268 -6.09 -29.69 26.32
N TYR A 269 -6.48 -28.70 27.12
CA TYR A 269 -6.50 -27.28 26.72
C TYR A 269 -5.64 -26.38 27.62
N ARG A 270 -4.62 -26.96 28.27
CA ARG A 270 -3.70 -26.28 29.20
C ARG A 270 -3.20 -24.88 28.73
N PRO A 271 -2.87 -24.64 27.44
CA PRO A 271 -2.47 -23.31 26.96
C PRO A 271 -3.59 -22.26 27.06
N LEU A 272 -4.84 -22.64 26.84
CA LEU A 272 -6.00 -21.74 26.98
C LEU A 272 -6.40 -21.58 28.45
N SER A 273 -6.32 -22.64 29.26
CA SER A 273 -6.66 -22.60 30.68
C SER A 273 -5.82 -21.57 31.44
N SER A 274 -4.53 -21.46 31.12
CA SER A 274 -3.64 -20.44 31.72
C SER A 274 -4.03 -18.98 31.39
N ARG A 275 -4.88 -18.79 30.38
CA ARG A 275 -5.31 -17.47 29.85
C ARG A 275 -6.80 -17.22 30.08
N LEU A 276 -7.46 -18.10 30.82
CA LEU A 276 -8.86 -18.00 31.21
C LEU A 276 -8.98 -17.17 32.49
N MET A 277 -9.79 -16.11 32.44
CA MET A 277 -10.09 -15.25 33.56
C MET A 277 -11.56 -15.34 33.93
N ILE A 278 -11.84 -15.39 35.24
CA ILE A 278 -13.19 -15.37 35.76
C ILE A 278 -13.63 -13.92 35.95
N GLY A 279 -14.83 -13.60 35.47
CA GLY A 279 -15.44 -12.27 35.57
C GLY A 279 -15.41 -11.48 34.27
N ARG A 280 -15.64 -10.16 34.37
CA ARG A 280 -15.74 -9.26 33.21
C ARG A 280 -14.39 -8.61 32.89
N PRO A 281 -14.06 -8.40 31.60
CA PRO A 281 -12.83 -7.70 31.22
C PRO A 281 -12.81 -6.26 31.74
N ARG A 282 -11.68 -5.88 32.33
CA ARG A 282 -11.40 -4.48 32.71
C ARG A 282 -10.88 -3.71 31.49
N TRP A 283 -11.79 -3.34 30.58
CA TRP A 283 -11.46 -2.72 29.29
C TRP A 283 -10.51 -1.51 29.38
N LYS A 284 -10.67 -0.66 30.41
CA LYS A 284 -9.79 0.50 30.63
C LYS A 284 -8.32 0.09 30.79
N LEU A 285 -8.05 -0.88 31.67
CA LEU A 285 -6.70 -1.37 31.93
C LEU A 285 -6.11 -2.06 30.70
N LEU A 286 -6.94 -2.84 29.98
CA LEU A 286 -6.50 -3.51 28.77
C LEU A 286 -6.08 -2.51 27.68
N PHE A 287 -6.86 -1.45 27.47
CA PHE A 287 -6.51 -0.39 26.51
C PHE A 287 -5.25 0.37 26.94
N GLU A 288 -5.06 0.62 28.24
CA GLU A 288 -3.83 1.22 28.75
C GLU A 288 -2.61 0.33 28.48
N GLU A 289 -2.71 -0.97 28.73
CA GLU A 289 -1.64 -1.93 28.48
C GLU A 289 -1.30 -2.03 26.98
N ILE A 290 -2.33 -2.18 26.13
CA ILE A 290 -2.17 -2.22 24.67
C ILE A 290 -1.57 -0.88 24.18
N GLY A 291 -2.04 0.24 24.72
CA GLY A 291 -1.55 1.58 24.40
C GLY A 291 -0.08 1.76 24.74
N ARG A 292 0.35 1.37 25.96
CA ARG A 292 1.76 1.42 26.39
C ARG A 292 2.65 0.52 25.54
N THR A 293 2.15 -0.64 25.15
CA THR A 293 2.90 -1.61 24.36
C THR A 293 3.03 -1.22 22.89
N ASN A 294 2.11 -0.37 22.39
CA ASN A 294 2.01 0.00 20.98
C ASN A 294 2.12 1.52 20.76
N LYS A 295 3.03 2.20 21.47
CA LYS A 295 3.28 3.64 21.30
C LYS A 295 3.53 4.01 19.83
N HIS A 296 2.96 5.13 19.40
CA HIS A 296 3.05 5.69 18.04
C HIS A 296 2.47 4.80 16.93
N LYS A 297 1.59 3.85 17.28
CA LYS A 297 0.89 2.99 16.32
C LYS A 297 -0.61 3.29 16.29
N ARG A 298 -1.23 2.92 15.17
CA ARG A 298 -2.69 2.82 15.05
C ARG A 298 -3.12 1.40 15.37
N VAL A 299 -4.12 1.26 16.25
CA VAL A 299 -4.68 -0.03 16.66
C VAL A 299 -6.15 -0.06 16.27
N GLY A 300 -6.52 -0.95 15.35
CA GLY A 300 -7.91 -1.22 15.00
C GLY A 300 -8.57 -2.09 16.07
N VAL A 301 -9.72 -1.64 16.59
CA VAL A 301 -10.53 -2.36 17.58
C VAL A 301 -11.80 -2.83 16.89
N PHE A 302 -11.95 -4.14 16.73
CA PHE A 302 -13.11 -4.76 16.10
C PHE A 302 -13.99 -5.40 17.17
N CYS A 303 -15.24 -4.97 17.28
CA CYS A 303 -16.18 -5.48 18.28
C CYS A 303 -17.38 -6.15 17.61
N CYS A 304 -17.49 -7.48 17.77
CA CYS A 304 -18.67 -8.27 17.44
C CYS A 304 -19.30 -8.79 18.73
N GLY A 305 -20.43 -8.20 19.16
CA GLY A 305 -21.05 -8.59 20.43
C GLY A 305 -22.16 -7.64 20.92
N PRO A 306 -22.59 -7.79 22.18
CA PRO A 306 -23.70 -7.02 22.76
C PRO A 306 -23.50 -5.50 22.70
N LYS A 307 -24.61 -4.76 22.52
CA LYS A 307 -24.60 -3.29 22.41
C LYS A 307 -23.92 -2.59 23.60
N GLY A 308 -24.03 -3.14 24.82
CA GLY A 308 -23.40 -2.58 26.01
C GLY A 308 -21.86 -2.58 25.95
N ILE A 309 -21.26 -3.67 25.48
CA ILE A 309 -19.80 -3.78 25.30
C ILE A 309 -19.36 -2.85 24.17
N SER A 310 -20.07 -2.88 23.04
CA SER A 310 -19.80 -2.03 21.88
C SER A 310 -19.75 -0.54 22.25
N ARG A 311 -20.74 -0.03 23.03
CA ARG A 311 -20.75 1.36 23.52
C ARG A 311 -19.55 1.67 24.41
N THR A 312 -19.19 0.75 25.30
CA THR A 312 -18.07 0.92 26.22
C THR A 312 -16.75 1.04 25.46
N LEU A 313 -16.52 0.14 24.50
CA LEU A 313 -15.31 0.14 23.67
C LEU A 313 -15.22 1.36 22.75
N HIS A 314 -16.34 1.77 22.14
CA HIS A 314 -16.41 2.98 21.34
C HIS A 314 -16.03 4.23 22.17
N GLY A 315 -16.56 4.33 23.39
CA GLY A 315 -16.20 5.42 24.32
C GLY A 315 -14.72 5.44 24.70
N LEU A 316 -14.10 4.27 24.87
CA LEU A 316 -12.67 4.16 25.19
C LEU A 316 -11.78 4.51 24.00
N CYS A 317 -12.12 4.08 22.79
CA CYS A 317 -11.35 4.39 21.58
C CYS A 317 -11.30 5.91 21.31
N ASN A 318 -12.40 6.62 21.61
CA ASN A 318 -12.51 8.06 21.42
C ASN A 318 -12.03 8.89 22.62
N SER A 319 -11.45 8.26 23.64
CA SER A 319 -10.88 8.98 24.78
C SER A 319 -9.39 9.25 24.55
N ASP A 320 -8.96 10.51 24.69
CA ASP A 320 -7.56 10.96 24.44
C ASP A 320 -6.55 10.50 25.51
N ARG A 321 -6.82 9.38 26.20
CA ARG A 321 -6.06 8.95 27.37
C ARG A 321 -4.74 8.26 27.05
N TYR A 322 -4.53 7.87 25.79
CA TYR A 322 -3.44 6.98 25.42
C TYR A 322 -2.35 7.78 24.70
N SER A 323 -1.45 8.38 25.47
CA SER A 323 -0.34 9.19 24.97
C SER A 323 0.44 8.45 23.88
N GLY A 324 0.24 8.86 22.63
CA GLY A 324 0.94 8.36 21.46
C GLY A 324 0.29 7.19 20.70
N THR A 325 -0.83 6.60 21.13
CA THR A 325 -1.46 5.47 20.41
C THR A 325 -2.88 5.83 19.99
N THR A 326 -3.20 5.67 18.70
CA THR A 326 -4.55 5.97 18.18
C THR A 326 -5.35 4.69 18.06
N PHE A 327 -6.52 4.63 18.71
CA PHE A 327 -7.45 3.51 18.61
C PHE A 327 -8.56 3.84 17.60
N GLU A 328 -8.89 2.90 16.73
CA GLU A 328 -9.93 3.05 15.71
C GLU A 328 -11.01 1.98 15.92
N PHE A 329 -12.19 2.42 16.33
CA PHE A 329 -13.29 1.51 16.64
C PHE A 329 -14.08 1.11 15.38
N ASN A 330 -14.27 -0.19 15.21
CA ASN A 330 -15.09 -0.78 14.15
C ASN A 330 -16.10 -1.74 14.79
N LYS A 331 -17.38 -1.50 14.53
CA LYS A 331 -18.45 -2.40 14.96
C LYS A 331 -18.66 -3.43 13.86
N GLU A 332 -18.49 -4.69 14.21
CA GLU A 332 -18.64 -5.80 13.28
C GLU A 332 -19.91 -6.59 13.59
N SER A 333 -20.57 -7.06 12.54
CA SER A 333 -21.66 -8.02 12.60
C SER A 333 -21.39 -9.11 11.58
N PHE A 334 -20.77 -10.19 12.02
CA PHE A 334 -20.57 -11.37 11.18
C PHE A 334 -21.86 -12.19 11.23
N SER A 335 -22.53 -12.26 10.08
CA SER A 335 -23.76 -13.05 9.85
C SER A 335 -23.43 -14.50 9.54
#